data_AF-A0AAX4Y324-F1
#
_entry.id   AF-A0AAX4Y324-F1
#
_cell.length_a   1.000
_cell.length_b   1.000
_cell.length_c   1.000
_cell.angle_alpha   90.00
_cell.angle_beta   90.00
_cell.angle_gamma   90.00
#
_symmetry.space_group_name_H-M   'P 1'
#
loop_
_entity.id
_entity.type
_entity.pdbx_description
1 polymer ?
#
loop_
_entity_poly.entity_id
_entity_poly.type
_entity_poly.pdbx_seq_one_letter_code
_entity_poly.pdbx_strand_id
1 'polypeptide(L)'
;PGEQQPESDHGILYEQAETGINKDRHFRRAKGWFSYNLKVKEEASQLMITVRKEDYTKVAILLNNEKLTVSPTISKPDKEGFITICYSLPLKLSTG
;
A
#
# COMPACT_ATOMS: atom_id res chain seq x y z
N PRO A 1 0.04 -7.95 2.62
CA PRO A 1 1.28 -7.94 1.82
C PRO A 1 2.40 -8.72 2.53
N GLY A 2 2.72 -9.91 2.02
CA GLY A 2 3.82 -10.76 2.50
C GLY A 2 3.41 -12.16 2.96
N GLU A 3 2.12 -12.52 2.84
CA GLU A 3 1.79 -13.91 2.53
C GLU A 3 2.22 -14.16 1.07
N GLN A 4 2.93 -15.26 0.82
CA GLN A 4 3.24 -15.74 -0.52
C GLN A 4 1.94 -16.18 -1.24
N GLN A 5 1.11 -15.23 -1.66
CA GLN A 5 0.57 -15.32 -3.01
C GLN A 5 1.74 -14.98 -3.94
N PRO A 6 1.94 -15.66 -5.08
CA PRO A 6 3.19 -15.54 -5.82
C PRO A 6 3.43 -14.06 -6.08
N GLU A 7 4.50 -13.49 -5.53
CA GLU A 7 4.80 -12.09 -5.79
C GLU A 7 5.03 -11.87 -7.31
N SER A 8 5.29 -12.96 -8.05
CA SER A 8 5.22 -13.07 -9.50
C SER A 8 3.85 -12.74 -10.12
N ASP A 9 2.72 -13.09 -9.50
CA ASP A 9 1.37 -12.83 -10.04
C ASP A 9 1.01 -11.33 -10.03
N HIS A 10 1.77 -10.51 -9.28
CA HIS A 10 1.58 -9.07 -9.19
C HIS A 10 2.71 -8.24 -9.82
N GLY A 11 3.62 -8.88 -10.57
CA GLY A 11 4.70 -8.19 -11.28
C GLY A 11 5.55 -7.32 -10.35
N ILE A 12 5.84 -7.82 -9.14
CA ILE A 12 6.50 -7.03 -8.11
C ILE A 12 7.88 -6.56 -8.60
N LEU A 13 8.16 -5.27 -8.43
CA LEU A 13 9.49 -4.70 -8.63
C LEU A 13 9.91 -4.00 -7.34
N TYR A 14 11.20 -4.04 -7.03
CA TYR A 14 11.69 -3.45 -5.79
C TYR A 14 13.18 -3.15 -5.85
N GLU A 15 13.59 -2.19 -5.03
CA GLU A 15 14.97 -1.80 -4.77
C GLU A 15 15.16 -1.60 -3.28
N GLN A 16 16.15 -2.30 -2.70
CA GLN A 16 16.47 -2.25 -1.27
C GLN A 16 15.23 -2.48 -0.38
N ALA A 17 14.43 -3.49 -0.73
CA ALA A 17 13.22 -3.87 -0.01
C ALA A 17 13.40 -5.18 0.77
N GLU A 18 12.68 -5.29 1.89
CA GLU A 18 12.61 -6.50 2.72
C GLU A 18 11.17 -6.78 3.14
N THR A 19 10.91 -8.05 3.44
CA THR A 19 9.64 -8.53 3.98
C THR A 19 9.82 -9.02 5.42
N GLY A 20 8.72 -9.08 6.17
CA GLY A 20 8.75 -9.59 7.53
C GLY A 20 7.34 -9.81 8.09
N ILE A 21 7.28 -10.23 9.35
CA ILE A 21 6.04 -10.44 10.09
C ILE A 21 6.06 -9.55 11.33
N ASN A 22 4.95 -8.88 11.60
CA ASN A 22 4.77 -8.04 12.77
C ASN A 22 3.35 -8.22 13.32
N LYS A 23 3.23 -8.80 14.53
CA LYS A 23 1.94 -9.12 15.16
C LYS A 23 1.02 -9.91 14.21
N ASP A 24 1.55 -11.02 13.70
CA ASP A 24 0.87 -11.89 12.72
C ASP A 24 0.46 -11.23 11.39
N ARG A 25 0.88 -9.99 11.14
CA ARG A 25 0.70 -9.30 9.87
C ARG A 25 2.00 -9.30 9.09
N HIS A 26 1.93 -9.82 7.87
CA HIS A 26 3.03 -9.68 6.94
C HIS A 26 3.16 -8.23 6.47
N PHE A 27 4.39 -7.77 6.30
CA PHE A 27 4.71 -6.45 5.76
C PHE A 27 5.83 -6.50 4.73
N ARG A 28 5.91 -5.42 3.95
CA ARG A 28 7.06 -5.07 3.11
C ARG A 28 7.48 -3.64 3.40
N ARG A 29 8.78 -3.38 3.46
CA ARG A 29 9.36 -2.04 3.55
C ARG A 29 10.58 -1.92 2.66
N ALA A 30 10.97 -0.70 2.31
CA ALA A 30 12.18 -0.45 1.55
C ALA A 30 12.91 0.80 2.03
N LYS A 31 14.24 0.79 1.87
CA LYS A 31 15.05 2.02 1.89
C LYS A 31 15.04 2.74 0.54
N GLY A 32 14.87 1.97 -0.54
CA GLY A 32 14.56 2.46 -1.88
C GLY A 32 13.05 2.47 -2.11
N TRP A 33 12.56 1.55 -2.93
CA TRP A 33 11.16 1.47 -3.31
C TRP A 33 10.69 0.03 -3.53
N PHE A 34 9.38 -0.16 -3.57
CA PHE A 34 8.73 -1.35 -4.11
C PHE A 34 7.44 -0.93 -4.83
N SER A 35 7.04 -1.69 -5.84
CA SER A 35 5.82 -1.45 -6.60
C SER A 35 5.01 -2.73 -6.77
N TYR A 36 3.72 -2.55 -7.05
CA TYR A 36 2.78 -3.62 -7.35
C TYR A 36 1.95 -3.22 -8.57
N ASN A 37 1.66 -4.19 -9.44
CA ASN A 37 0.57 -4.05 -10.39
C ASN A 37 -0.74 -4.42 -9.68
N LEU A 38 -1.61 -3.41 -9.51
CA LEU A 38 -2.94 -3.60 -8.95
C LEU A 38 -3.86 -4.16 -10.03
N LYS A 39 -4.41 -5.35 -9.80
CA LYS A 39 -5.44 -5.91 -10.66
C LYS A 39 -6.81 -5.43 -10.19
N VAL A 40 -7.52 -4.72 -11.05
CA VAL A 40 -8.79 -4.07 -10.74
C VAL A 40 -9.89 -4.88 -11.42
N LYS A 41 -10.64 -5.66 -10.63
CA LYS A 41 -11.74 -6.50 -11.16
C LYS A 41 -13.00 -5.70 -11.44
N GLU A 42 -13.23 -4.67 -10.63
CA GLU A 42 -14.35 -3.74 -10.71
C GLU A 42 -13.82 -2.34 -10.48
N GLU A 43 -14.52 -1.32 -10.99
CA GLU A 43 -14.11 0.07 -10.88
C GLU A 43 -13.81 0.46 -9.42
N ALA A 44 -12.60 0.95 -9.14
CA ALA A 44 -12.16 1.27 -7.79
C ALA A 44 -11.97 2.78 -7.60
N SER A 45 -12.59 3.32 -6.56
CA SER A 45 -12.53 4.76 -6.22
C SER A 45 -11.63 5.08 -5.03
N GLN A 46 -11.10 4.06 -4.34
CA GLN A 46 -10.32 4.22 -3.12
C GLN A 46 -9.10 3.31 -3.11
N LEU A 47 -7.99 3.84 -2.60
CA LEU A 47 -6.79 3.07 -2.25
C LEU A 47 -6.63 3.07 -0.73
N MET A 48 -6.59 1.88 -0.13
CA MET A 48 -6.43 1.70 1.32
C MET A 48 -5.09 1.05 1.63
N ILE A 49 -4.34 1.64 2.56
CA ILE A 49 -3.02 1.17 2.97
C ILE A 49 -2.97 1.10 4.49
N THR A 50 -2.58 -0.06 5.02
CA THR A 50 -2.41 -0.27 6.45
C THR A 50 -0.93 -0.14 6.81
N VAL A 51 -0.62 0.74 7.76
CA VAL A 51 0.76 0.97 8.26
C VAL A 51 0.77 1.03 9.78
N ARG A 52 1.95 0.90 10.39
CA ARG A 52 2.13 1.33 11.78
C ARG A 52 1.98 2.85 11.86
N LYS A 53 1.26 3.34 12.88
CA LYS A 53 1.06 4.78 13.11
C LYS A 53 2.36 5.59 13.10
N GLU A 54 3.43 4.98 13.61
CA GLU A 54 4.77 5.53 13.77
C GLU A 54 5.50 5.80 12.44
N ASP A 55 5.10 5.11 11.36
CA ASP A 55 5.79 5.11 10.08
C ASP A 55 5.04 5.85 8.96
N TYR A 56 3.82 6.32 9.25
CA TYR A 56 2.94 6.96 8.27
C TYR A 56 3.59 8.10 7.48
N THR A 57 4.33 8.98 8.13
CA THR A 57 4.88 10.19 7.49
C THR A 57 6.12 9.93 6.63
N LYS A 58 6.59 8.69 6.55
CA LYS A 58 7.87 8.34 5.92
C LYS A 58 7.74 7.76 4.51
N VAL A 59 6.52 7.64 3.98
CA VAL A 59 6.26 6.97 2.69
C VAL A 59 5.61 7.90 1.68
N ALA A 60 6.09 7.85 0.43
CA ALA A 60 5.41 8.44 -0.72
C ALA A 60 4.71 7.32 -1.50
N ILE A 61 3.49 7.58 -1.96
CA ILE A 61 2.73 6.62 -2.76
C ILE A 61 2.56 7.21 -4.15
N LEU A 62 2.94 6.42 -5.15
CA LEU A 62 2.73 6.71 -6.56
C LEU A 62 1.70 5.72 -7.11
N LEU A 63 0.73 6.22 -7.86
CA LEU A 63 -0.24 5.43 -8.60
C LEU A 63 -0.04 5.74 -10.09
N ASN A 64 0.25 4.73 -10.91
CA ASN A 64 0.63 4.90 -12.31
C ASN A 64 1.77 5.93 -12.51
N ASN A 65 2.78 5.86 -11.65
CA ASN A 65 3.92 6.78 -11.60
C ASN A 65 3.59 8.25 -11.22
N GLU A 66 2.34 8.56 -10.89
CA GLU A 66 1.94 9.87 -10.38
C GLU A 66 1.83 9.85 -8.86
N LYS A 67 2.45 10.83 -8.21
CA LYS A 67 2.40 10.94 -6.75
C LYS A 67 0.98 11.26 -6.30
N LEU A 68 0.43 10.47 -5.38
CA LEU A 68 -0.82 10.81 -4.71
C LEU A 68 -0.59 12.02 -3.79
N THR A 69 -1.17 13.14 -4.18
CA THR A 69 -1.12 14.42 -3.43
C THR A 69 -2.42 14.70 -2.68
N VAL A 70 -3.47 13.91 -2.90
CA VAL A 70 -4.74 14.05 -2.22
C VAL A 70 -4.59 13.71 -0.73
N SER A 71 -5.18 14.54 0.13
CA SER A 71 -5.17 14.31 1.57
C SER A 71 -5.98 13.06 1.92
N PRO A 72 -5.37 12.04 2.54
CA PRO A 72 -6.10 10.83 2.90
C PRO A 72 -6.95 11.03 4.15
N THR A 73 -7.96 10.19 4.31
CA THR A 73 -8.61 9.97 5.61
C THR A 73 -7.82 8.93 6.38
N ILE A 74 -7.55 9.18 7.67
CA ILE A 74 -6.78 8.27 8.52
C ILE A 74 -7.66 7.72 9.63
N SER A 75 -7.69 6.40 9.78
CA SER A 75 -8.44 5.74 10.86
C SER A 75 -7.81 6.00 12.23
N LYS A 76 -8.58 5.74 13.30
CA LYS A 76 -7.98 5.54 14.63
C LYS A 76 -7.07 4.30 14.59
N PRO A 77 -6.01 4.25 15.42
CA PRO A 77 -5.20 3.05 15.55
C PRO A 77 -6.04 1.90 16.07
N ASP A 78 -5.84 0.70 15.53
CA ASP A 78 -6.39 -0.52 16.11
C ASP A 78 -5.68 -0.90 17.42
N LYS A 79 -6.12 -1.99 18.05
CA LYS A 79 -5.52 -2.50 19.31
C LYS A 79 -4.03 -2.79 19.20
N GLU A 80 -3.53 -2.94 17.98
CA GLU A 80 -2.15 -3.30 17.68
C GLU A 80 -1.31 -2.09 17.23
N GLY A 81 -1.91 -0.91 17.11
CA GLY A 81 -1.23 0.33 16.73
C GLY A 81 -1.14 0.56 15.23
N PHE A 82 -1.85 -0.21 14.41
CA PHE A 82 -1.94 0.03 12.96
C PHE A 82 -3.06 1.03 12.65
N ILE A 83 -2.81 1.86 11.64
CA ILE A 83 -3.81 2.77 11.07
C ILE A 83 -4.02 2.41 9.61
N THR A 84 -5.24 2.66 9.14
CA THR A 84 -5.59 2.57 7.73
C THR A 84 -5.67 3.97 7.14
N ILE A 85 -4.91 4.19 6.08
CA ILE A 85 -4.87 5.41 5.29
C ILE A 85 -5.75 5.16 4.06
N CYS A 86 -6.75 5.99 3.84
CA CYS A 86 -7.66 5.88 2.71
C CYS A 86 -7.54 7.10 1.80
N TYR A 87 -7.09 6.87 0.57
CA TYR A 87 -7.03 7.88 -0.48
C TYR A 87 -8.26 7.76 -1.37
N SER A 88 -9.08 8.80 -1.43
CA SER A 88 -10.12 8.94 -2.46
C SER A 88 -9.45 9.30 -3.79
N LEU A 89 -9.54 8.43 -4.78
CA LEU A 89 -8.86 8.61 -6.05
C LEU A 89 -9.57 9.68 -6.89
N PRO A 90 -8.84 10.68 -7.44
CA PRO A 90 -9.45 11.73 -8.26
C PRO A 90 -10.01 11.18 -9.57
N LEU A 91 -9.36 10.15 -10.12
CA LEU A 91 -9.85 9.34 -11.23
C LEU A 91 -10.00 7.90 -10.74
N LYS A 92 -11.17 7.31 -11.00
CA LYS A 92 -11.42 5.92 -10.64
C LYS A 92 -10.54 4.99 -11.49
N LEU A 93 -10.04 3.94 -10.88
CA LEU A 93 -9.29 2.91 -11.59
C LEU A 93 -10.27 2.05 -12.36
N SER A 94 -10.08 2.00 -13.68
CA SER A 94 -10.81 1.11 -14.57
C SER A 94 -10.33 -0.34 -14.40
N THR A 95 -11.14 -1.27 -14.89
CA THR A 95 -10.81 -2.69 -14.84
C THR A 95 -9.58 -3.03 -15.70
N GLY A 96 -8.71 -3.91 -15.19
CA GLY A 96 -7.42 -4.26 -15.81
C GLY A 96 -6.60 -5.19 -14.95
#